data_AF-A0A1Z7ZQF6-F1
#
_entry.id   AF-A0A1Z7ZQF6-F1
#
_cell.length_a   1.000
_cell.length_b   1.000
_cell.length_c   1.000
_cell.angle_alpha   90.00
_cell.angle_beta   90.00
_cell.angle_gamma   90.00
#
_symmetry.space_group_name_H-M   'P 1'
#
loop_
_entity.id
_entity.type
_entity.pdbx_description
1 polymer ?
#
loop_
_entity_poly.entity_id
_entity_poly.type
_entity_poly.pdbx_seq_one_letter_code
_entity_poly.pdbx_strand_id
1 'polypeptide(L)'
;MKSFQLFLKSIVIVLSLLLCFSCETDDSPSTTQNQNLNPDPAAFAQNFGNEISRTFLGTVVDTNNTPIENVTISIGNTIAMTDSNGVFIINDATVNERFGYIKAEKTGYIHASRAVTPSSGTNKVRIMMLPETIVGTTSSGMQETISLPNNASVALEGDYIKPDGSDYSGNVNVIMHHLDPANENTQDQMPGMLYAANAQNEERMLQTFGMLAIELRGDNGEDLNLAEGSTAEITVPLDASLMTNAPSTIPLWYFDEINGYWVEQGQATLVGDTYIGTVSHFSFWNCDIPTEYVNLCVTVNDSDGNPIANVQVSLTSTNYGTGNGYTNENGETCGIIPSNETLEVNVYNYDVCGQSSLYTDTIGPFIADSSISITITDNSDIISETVTGLFNDCNGNPVADGYVHLEYGNQVFVDAVENGEFEINLIRCDTENTFSITGNDYGNLQTTDSINYTFTTPLTNIGTITACNTVLEFIQYTIDNDSTQIFFAPFETDLTIAGPNLDSDSLNIYSQNDINCFYFFGLLNDAPYLGEYDYYEWNGQTGDNSGFTISECTDISDTSNNNILFNLTTFGNPGEYIDINFSGDYEDYDGNPHSITGSIHVLRDN
;
A
#
# COMPACT_ATOMS: atom_id res chain seq x y z
N MET A 1 -84.47 -13.59 9.30
CA MET A 1 -84.05 -15.01 9.14
C MET A 1 -83.13 -15.27 7.93
N LYS A 2 -82.47 -14.26 7.33
CA LYS A 2 -81.37 -14.46 6.36
C LYS A 2 -80.02 -13.84 6.77
N SER A 3 -79.96 -13.00 7.82
CA SER A 3 -78.69 -12.49 8.36
C SER A 3 -78.09 -13.36 9.49
N PHE A 4 -78.85 -14.30 10.05
CA PHE A 4 -78.40 -15.12 11.18
C PHE A 4 -77.53 -16.32 10.76
N GLN A 5 -77.57 -16.71 9.48
CA GLN A 5 -76.77 -17.83 8.96
C GLN A 5 -75.38 -17.41 8.45
N LEU A 6 -75.16 -16.14 8.12
CA LEU A 6 -73.80 -15.64 7.86
C LEU A 6 -73.01 -15.44 9.16
N PHE A 7 -73.70 -15.10 10.26
CA PHE A 7 -73.09 -14.95 11.58
C PHE A 7 -72.43 -16.25 12.07
N LEU A 8 -72.97 -17.41 11.71
CA LEU A 8 -72.43 -18.72 12.12
C LEU A 8 -71.17 -19.16 11.36
N LYS A 9 -70.90 -18.60 10.17
CA LYS A 9 -69.70 -18.93 9.37
C LYS A 9 -68.49 -18.08 9.75
N SER A 10 -68.69 -16.87 10.27
CA SER A 10 -67.59 -16.03 10.75
C SER A 10 -67.07 -16.45 12.14
N ILE A 11 -67.91 -17.10 12.96
CA ILE A 11 -67.53 -17.59 14.30
C ILE A 11 -66.54 -18.78 14.23
N VAL A 12 -66.48 -19.51 13.11
CA VAL A 12 -65.54 -20.64 12.94
C VAL A 12 -64.12 -20.18 12.57
N ILE A 13 -63.97 -18.98 11.99
CA ILE A 13 -62.64 -18.41 11.66
C ILE A 13 -62.05 -17.66 12.86
N VAL A 14 -62.88 -17.31 13.86
CA VAL A 14 -62.45 -16.80 15.17
C VAL A 14 -61.84 -17.91 16.06
N LEU A 15 -61.91 -19.19 15.66
CA LEU A 15 -61.46 -20.32 16.48
C LEU A 15 -60.13 -20.97 16.04
N SER A 16 -59.46 -20.43 15.00
CA SER A 16 -58.25 -21.07 14.42
C SER A 16 -56.93 -20.33 14.63
N LEU A 17 -56.91 -19.11 15.19
CA LEU A 17 -55.66 -18.39 15.48
C LEU A 17 -55.64 -17.71 16.86
N LEU A 18 -56.35 -18.33 17.81
CA LEU A 18 -55.99 -18.31 19.23
C LEU A 18 -55.04 -19.48 19.49
N LEU A 19 -53.78 -19.31 19.08
CA LEU A 19 -52.67 -20.13 19.56
C LEU A 19 -51.53 -19.18 19.96
N CYS A 20 -51.45 -18.96 21.27
CA CYS A 20 -50.25 -18.69 22.08
C CYS A 20 -49.65 -17.26 22.05
N PHE A 21 -49.98 -16.43 23.05
CA PHE A 21 -49.23 -16.19 24.31
C PHE A 21 -47.96 -15.33 24.06
N SER A 22 -48.01 -14.00 24.21
CA SER A 22 -47.78 -13.20 25.43
C SER A 22 -46.33 -13.23 25.94
N CYS A 23 -45.64 -12.09 25.88
CA CYS A 23 -44.68 -11.69 26.92
C CYS A 23 -44.68 -10.16 27.09
N GLU A 24 -44.38 -9.74 28.31
CA GLU A 24 -44.67 -8.46 28.97
C GLU A 24 -43.92 -7.25 28.42
N THR A 25 -44.53 -6.07 28.62
CA THR A 25 -43.84 -4.78 28.61
C THR A 25 -43.04 -4.64 29.92
N ASP A 26 -41.74 -4.89 29.86
CA ASP A 26 -40.79 -4.39 30.86
C ASP A 26 -40.44 -2.94 30.51
N ASP A 27 -41.17 -2.00 31.12
CA ASP A 27 -40.68 -0.64 31.34
C ASP A 27 -39.57 -0.71 32.40
N SER A 28 -38.35 -1.04 31.96
CA SER A 28 -37.14 -0.62 32.67
C SER A 28 -36.73 0.74 32.11
N PRO A 29 -36.43 1.75 32.95
CA PRO A 29 -35.82 2.96 32.45
C PRO A 29 -34.50 2.54 31.83
N SER A 30 -34.37 2.66 30.51
CA SER A 30 -33.07 2.59 29.86
C SER A 30 -32.24 3.68 30.49
N THR A 31 -31.43 3.30 31.48
CA THR A 31 -30.19 3.98 31.80
C THR A 31 -29.56 4.29 30.46
N THR A 32 -29.34 5.58 30.19
CA THR A 32 -28.40 6.06 29.19
C THR A 32 -27.11 5.27 29.35
N GLN A 33 -26.97 4.18 28.62
CA GLN A 33 -25.66 3.67 28.30
C GLN A 33 -25.14 4.64 27.25
N ASN A 34 -24.17 5.46 27.64
CA ASN A 34 -23.15 5.89 26.70
C ASN A 34 -22.53 4.60 26.15
N GLN A 35 -23.07 4.08 25.06
CA GLN A 35 -22.34 3.12 24.26
C GLN A 35 -21.65 3.95 23.19
N ASN A 36 -20.35 4.20 23.39
CA ASN A 36 -19.44 4.28 22.25
C ASN A 36 -19.50 2.91 21.59
N LEU A 37 -20.47 2.71 20.69
CA LEU A 37 -20.48 1.55 19.82
C LEU A 37 -19.44 1.84 18.76
N ASN A 38 -18.37 1.04 18.70
CA ASN A 38 -17.55 1.00 17.51
C ASN A 38 -18.49 0.67 16.31
N PRO A 39 -18.33 1.35 15.16
CA PRO A 39 -19.07 1.04 13.95
C PRO A 39 -18.99 -0.45 13.59
N ASP A 40 -20.06 -1.01 13.02
CA ASP A 40 -20.13 -2.41 12.58
C ASP A 40 -19.50 -2.55 11.19
N PRO A 41 -18.32 -3.18 11.07
CA PRO A 41 -17.61 -3.24 9.79
C PRO A 41 -18.39 -3.98 8.69
N ALA A 42 -19.14 -5.02 9.05
CA ALA A 42 -19.89 -5.80 8.08
C ALA A 42 -21.08 -5.00 7.50
N ALA A 43 -21.70 -4.16 8.33
CA ALA A 43 -22.74 -3.24 7.90
C ALA A 43 -22.16 -2.08 7.08
N PHE A 44 -21.01 -1.53 7.48
CA PHE A 44 -20.37 -0.42 6.78
C PHE A 44 -19.86 -0.82 5.38
N ALA A 45 -19.31 -2.03 5.23
CA ALA A 45 -18.82 -2.54 3.95
C ALA A 45 -19.91 -2.63 2.86
N GLN A 46 -21.19 -2.64 3.22
CA GLN A 46 -22.30 -2.60 2.23
C GLN A 46 -22.30 -1.31 1.39
N ASN A 47 -21.65 -0.25 1.87
CA ASN A 47 -21.57 1.03 1.20
C ASN A 47 -20.55 1.04 0.03
N PHE A 48 -19.67 0.04 -0.05
CA PHE A 48 -18.58 0.01 -1.03
C PHE A 48 -19.07 -0.28 -2.47
N GLY A 49 -20.32 -0.73 -2.62
CA GLY A 49 -20.88 -1.10 -3.93
C GLY A 49 -20.53 -2.53 -4.34
N ASN A 50 -20.87 -2.91 -5.57
CA ASN A 50 -20.66 -4.27 -6.04
C ASN A 50 -19.18 -4.59 -6.26
N GLU A 51 -18.83 -5.88 -6.24
CA GLU A 51 -17.49 -6.33 -6.63
C GLU A 51 -17.27 -6.15 -8.14
N ILE A 52 -16.07 -5.70 -8.50
CA ILE A 52 -15.60 -5.44 -9.86
C ILE A 52 -14.13 -5.88 -10.00
N SER A 53 -13.70 -6.18 -11.22
CA SER A 53 -12.29 -6.43 -11.56
C SER A 53 -11.62 -5.16 -12.06
N ARG A 54 -10.43 -4.83 -11.55
CA ARG A 54 -9.64 -3.67 -11.99
C ARG A 54 -8.14 -3.96 -11.99
N THR A 55 -7.44 -3.31 -12.91
CA THR A 55 -5.97 -3.27 -12.91
C THR A 55 -5.49 -2.08 -12.10
N PHE A 56 -4.42 -2.31 -11.34
CA PHE A 56 -3.71 -1.31 -10.55
C PHE A 56 -2.26 -1.28 -10.98
N LEU A 57 -1.77 -0.06 -11.21
CA LEU A 57 -0.37 0.24 -11.49
C LEU A 57 0.04 1.28 -10.48
N GLY A 58 1.09 1.03 -9.71
CA GLY A 58 1.52 2.01 -8.74
C GLY A 58 3.00 2.06 -8.50
N THR A 59 3.40 3.11 -7.78
CA THR A 59 4.78 3.37 -7.39
C THR A 59 4.86 3.58 -5.89
N VAL A 60 5.83 2.94 -5.25
CA VAL A 60 6.14 3.10 -3.84
C VAL A 60 7.48 3.80 -3.67
N VAL A 61 7.49 4.82 -2.82
CA VAL A 61 8.67 5.65 -2.55
C VAL A 61 8.88 5.89 -1.06
N ASP A 62 10.08 6.32 -0.69
CA ASP A 62 10.39 6.85 0.64
C ASP A 62 10.04 8.35 0.76
N THR A 63 10.28 8.92 1.94
CA THR A 63 10.07 10.35 2.21
C THR A 63 10.98 11.30 1.43
N ASN A 64 11.97 10.78 0.71
CA ASN A 64 12.85 11.53 -0.19
C ASN A 64 12.46 11.38 -1.67
N ASN A 65 11.33 10.72 -1.96
CA ASN A 65 10.89 10.32 -3.31
C ASN A 65 11.81 9.29 -3.99
N THR A 66 12.63 8.56 -3.24
CA THR A 66 13.43 7.45 -3.76
C THR A 66 12.52 6.22 -3.88
N PRO A 67 12.51 5.51 -5.02
CA PRO A 67 11.74 4.28 -5.14
C PRO A 67 12.15 3.23 -4.11
N ILE A 68 11.16 2.50 -3.60
CA ILE A 68 11.38 1.39 -2.68
C ILE A 68 11.06 0.09 -3.41
N GLU A 69 12.09 -0.72 -3.61
CA GLU A 69 12.01 -2.06 -4.18
C GLU A 69 11.58 -3.10 -3.14
N ASN A 70 10.98 -4.21 -3.58
CA ASN A 70 10.55 -5.35 -2.76
C ASN A 70 9.58 -4.95 -1.63
N VAL A 71 8.67 -4.02 -1.92
CA VAL A 71 7.51 -3.74 -1.07
C VAL A 71 6.44 -4.74 -1.43
N THR A 72 5.91 -5.47 -0.44
CA THR A 72 4.78 -6.36 -0.65
C THR A 72 3.51 -5.54 -0.79
N ILE A 73 2.86 -5.64 -1.95
CA ILE A 73 1.60 -4.96 -2.25
C ILE A 73 0.48 -5.98 -2.24
N SER A 74 -0.61 -5.68 -1.54
CA SER A 74 -1.80 -6.53 -1.57
C SER A 74 -3.08 -5.75 -1.84
N ILE A 75 -3.93 -6.33 -2.71
CA ILE A 75 -5.27 -5.84 -3.04
C ILE A 75 -6.22 -7.03 -3.00
N GLY A 76 -7.08 -7.07 -1.98
CA GLY A 76 -7.87 -8.27 -1.69
C GLY A 76 -6.95 -9.47 -1.44
N ASN A 77 -7.06 -10.51 -2.28
CA ASN A 77 -6.23 -11.72 -2.18
C ASN A 77 -5.05 -11.73 -3.17
N THR A 78 -4.89 -10.68 -3.99
CA THR A 78 -3.81 -10.62 -4.98
C THR A 78 -2.63 -9.88 -4.38
N ILE A 79 -1.43 -10.44 -4.57
CA ILE A 79 -0.17 -9.90 -4.07
C ILE A 79 0.77 -9.65 -5.24
N ALA A 80 1.54 -8.57 -5.16
CA ALA A 80 2.69 -8.27 -6.03
C ALA A 80 3.82 -7.69 -5.19
N MET A 81 5.02 -7.58 -5.77
CA MET A 81 6.11 -6.82 -5.17
C MET A 81 6.56 -5.69 -6.09
N THR A 82 7.07 -4.63 -5.49
CA THR A 82 7.69 -3.55 -6.25
C THR A 82 9.06 -3.96 -6.76
N ASP A 83 9.43 -3.46 -7.94
CA ASP A 83 10.78 -3.61 -8.50
C ASP A 83 11.73 -2.48 -8.09
N SER A 84 12.94 -2.46 -8.68
CA SER A 84 13.97 -1.42 -8.46
C SER A 84 13.52 0.01 -8.73
N ASN A 85 12.46 0.21 -9.51
CA ASN A 85 11.84 1.51 -9.76
C ASN A 85 10.65 1.77 -8.83
N GLY A 86 10.44 0.93 -7.81
CA GLY A 86 9.33 0.99 -6.88
C GLY A 86 7.98 0.67 -7.54
N VAL A 87 7.96 0.11 -8.74
CA VAL A 87 6.73 -0.10 -9.53
C VAL A 87 6.14 -1.47 -9.22
N PHE A 88 4.81 -1.53 -9.09
CA PHE A 88 4.04 -2.78 -9.05
C PHE A 88 2.89 -2.75 -10.07
N ILE A 89 2.53 -3.92 -10.58
CA ILE A 89 1.30 -4.13 -11.37
C ILE A 89 0.49 -5.26 -10.74
N ILE A 90 -0.80 -5.01 -10.54
CA ILE A 90 -1.77 -6.04 -10.19
C ILE A 90 -2.89 -5.98 -11.22
N ASN A 91 -2.96 -7.01 -12.07
CA ASN A 91 -4.03 -7.18 -13.04
C ASN A 91 -5.25 -7.86 -12.40
N ASP A 92 -6.44 -7.45 -12.84
CA ASP A 92 -7.70 -8.09 -12.48
C ASP A 92 -7.94 -8.29 -10.96
N ALA A 93 -7.52 -7.32 -10.14
CA ALA A 93 -7.81 -7.32 -8.71
C ALA A 93 -9.32 -7.18 -8.47
N THR A 94 -9.86 -8.01 -7.57
CA THR A 94 -11.25 -7.89 -7.12
C THR A 94 -11.35 -6.80 -6.06
N VAL A 95 -12.08 -5.73 -6.38
CA VAL A 95 -12.33 -4.57 -5.52
C VAL A 95 -13.81 -4.18 -5.59
N ASN A 96 -14.25 -3.18 -4.83
CA ASN A 96 -15.63 -2.69 -4.90
C ASN A 96 -15.74 -1.40 -5.73
N GLU A 97 -16.91 -1.16 -6.32
CA GLU A 97 -17.20 -0.01 -7.20
C GLU A 97 -16.81 1.36 -6.61
N ARG A 98 -16.88 1.51 -5.29
CA ARG A 98 -16.59 2.77 -4.60
C ARG A 98 -15.35 2.69 -3.71
N PHE A 99 -14.70 1.54 -3.64
CA PHE A 99 -13.63 1.28 -2.68
C PHE A 99 -12.68 0.18 -3.16
N GLY A 100 -11.46 0.56 -3.54
CA GLY A 100 -10.33 -0.34 -3.71
C GLY A 100 -9.28 -0.04 -2.64
N TYR A 101 -8.90 -1.04 -1.86
CA TYR A 101 -7.93 -0.92 -0.76
C TYR A 101 -6.62 -1.63 -1.13
N ILE A 102 -5.53 -0.87 -1.09
CA ILE A 102 -4.18 -1.29 -1.46
C ILE A 102 -3.31 -1.18 -0.22
N LYS A 103 -2.71 -2.27 0.21
CA LYS A 103 -1.76 -2.30 1.33
C LYS A 103 -0.34 -2.43 0.80
N ALA A 104 0.61 -1.83 1.51
CA ALA A 104 2.03 -1.86 1.23
C ALA A 104 2.80 -2.16 2.53
N GLU A 105 3.56 -3.24 2.52
CA GLU A 105 4.26 -3.76 3.69
C GLU A 105 5.74 -3.99 3.37
N LYS A 106 6.59 -3.56 4.30
CA LYS A 106 8.04 -3.72 4.20
C LYS A 106 8.72 -3.48 5.55
N THR A 107 9.62 -4.38 5.93
CA THR A 107 10.47 -4.21 7.11
C THR A 107 11.22 -2.87 7.09
N GLY A 108 11.29 -2.20 8.24
CA GLY A 108 11.91 -0.88 8.38
C GLY A 108 10.98 0.29 8.01
N TYR A 109 9.74 0.01 7.62
CA TYR A 109 8.69 0.99 7.37
C TYR A 109 7.42 0.65 8.15
N ILE A 110 6.68 1.66 8.57
CA ILE A 110 5.35 1.46 9.17
C ILE A 110 4.39 0.92 8.10
N HIS A 111 3.32 0.25 8.53
CA HIS A 111 2.31 -0.26 7.60
C HIS A 111 1.72 0.89 6.78
N ALA A 112 1.82 0.79 5.46
CA ALA A 112 1.34 1.82 4.53
C ALA A 112 0.16 1.29 3.73
N SER A 113 -0.72 2.18 3.31
CA SER A 113 -1.85 1.80 2.47
C SER A 113 -2.39 2.98 1.69
N ARG A 114 -3.20 2.71 0.67
CA ARG A 114 -4.04 3.68 -0.02
C ARG A 114 -5.40 3.06 -0.30
N ALA A 115 -6.42 3.91 -0.35
CA ALA A 115 -7.70 3.55 -0.89
C ALA A 115 -8.04 4.50 -2.03
N VAL A 116 -8.74 3.98 -3.04
CA VAL A 116 -9.16 4.74 -4.21
C VAL A 116 -10.62 4.42 -4.54
N THR A 117 -11.29 5.36 -5.20
CA THR A 117 -12.54 5.09 -5.91
C THR A 117 -12.18 4.54 -7.30
N PRO A 118 -12.37 3.24 -7.59
CA PRO A 118 -11.82 2.67 -8.81
C PRO A 118 -12.45 3.25 -10.08
N SER A 119 -11.62 3.81 -10.95
CA SER A 119 -11.97 4.29 -12.29
C SER A 119 -12.08 3.15 -13.30
N SER A 120 -12.58 3.44 -14.51
CA SER A 120 -12.52 2.51 -15.63
C SER A 120 -11.14 2.55 -16.29
N GLY A 121 -10.52 1.39 -16.52
CA GLY A 121 -9.12 1.31 -16.97
C GLY A 121 -8.15 1.11 -15.81
N THR A 122 -6.90 1.51 -16.00
CA THR A 122 -5.82 1.32 -15.02
C THR A 122 -5.91 2.32 -13.89
N ASN A 123 -5.95 1.83 -12.65
CA ASN A 123 -5.96 2.68 -11.46
C ASN A 123 -4.52 3.00 -11.05
N LYS A 124 -4.13 4.27 -11.20
CA LYS A 124 -2.79 4.74 -10.83
C LYS A 124 -2.71 5.07 -9.35
N VAL A 125 -1.75 4.46 -8.65
CA VAL A 125 -1.59 4.60 -7.19
C VAL A 125 -0.17 5.04 -6.85
N ARG A 126 -0.04 5.95 -5.89
CA ARG A 126 1.25 6.33 -5.32
C ARG A 126 1.22 6.14 -3.81
N ILE A 127 2.23 5.49 -3.25
CA ILE A 127 2.36 5.26 -1.81
C ILE A 127 3.73 5.78 -1.36
N MET A 128 3.75 6.65 -0.35
CA MET A 128 4.97 7.08 0.31
C MET A 128 5.07 6.42 1.67
N MET A 129 5.99 5.46 1.82
CA MET A 129 6.16 4.75 3.09
C MET A 129 6.95 5.59 4.08
N LEU A 130 6.52 5.58 5.35
CA LEU A 130 7.22 6.27 6.43
C LEU A 130 8.16 5.27 7.14
N PRO A 131 9.43 5.61 7.37
CA PRO A 131 10.40 4.70 7.98
C PRO A 131 10.06 4.45 9.46
N GLU A 132 10.43 3.31 10.02
CA GLU A 132 10.29 2.97 11.45
C GLU A 132 11.29 3.73 12.34
N THR A 133 11.24 5.06 12.30
CA THR A 133 12.14 5.90 13.08
C THR A 133 11.75 5.89 14.55
N ILE A 134 12.60 5.29 15.39
CA ILE A 134 12.45 5.31 16.85
C ILE A 134 12.66 6.74 17.35
N VAL A 135 11.59 7.33 17.88
CA VAL A 135 11.60 8.70 18.43
C VAL A 135 11.93 8.73 19.93
N GLY A 136 11.81 7.59 20.60
CA GLY A 136 12.12 7.43 22.01
C GLY A 136 11.86 6.00 22.49
N THR A 137 12.24 5.73 23.74
CA THR A 137 12.06 4.42 24.36
C THR A 137 11.50 4.56 25.78
N THR A 138 10.75 3.56 26.21
CA THR A 138 10.24 3.41 27.58
C THR A 138 10.29 1.93 27.98
N SER A 139 9.67 1.56 29.10
CA SER A 139 9.50 0.17 29.51
C SER A 139 8.11 -0.08 30.07
N SER A 140 7.70 -1.36 30.06
CA SER A 140 6.44 -1.79 30.70
C SER A 140 6.40 -1.37 32.18
N GLY A 141 5.26 -0.81 32.60
CA GLY A 141 5.00 -0.26 33.93
C GLY A 141 5.51 1.16 34.18
N MET A 142 6.08 1.84 33.17
CA MET A 142 6.58 3.21 33.29
C MET A 142 5.73 4.22 32.51
N GLN A 143 5.34 5.30 33.19
CA GLN A 143 4.77 6.48 32.55
C GLN A 143 5.89 7.30 31.91
N GLU A 144 5.71 7.68 30.63
CA GLU A 144 6.70 8.48 29.90
C GLU A 144 6.01 9.31 28.81
N THR A 145 6.54 10.49 28.50
CA THR A 145 6.07 11.30 27.37
C THR A 145 7.15 11.40 26.31
N ILE A 146 6.87 10.82 25.15
CA ILE A 146 7.76 10.87 23.99
C ILE A 146 7.29 11.96 23.04
N SER A 147 8.20 12.81 22.56
CA SER A 147 7.87 13.98 21.75
C SER A 147 8.79 14.14 20.54
N LEU A 148 8.22 14.57 19.42
CA LEU A 148 8.94 15.03 18.24
C LEU A 148 9.40 16.49 18.39
N PRO A 149 10.38 16.95 17.58
CA PRO A 149 10.84 18.34 17.59
C PRO A 149 9.76 19.39 17.28
N ASN A 150 8.67 19.00 16.62
CA ASN A 150 7.53 19.87 16.30
C ASN A 150 6.44 19.88 17.39
N ASN A 151 6.72 19.32 18.57
CA ASN A 151 5.80 19.18 19.72
C ASN A 151 4.65 18.18 19.54
N ALA A 152 4.63 17.37 18.47
CA ALA A 152 3.78 16.20 18.46
C ALA A 152 4.26 15.21 19.53
N SER A 153 3.36 14.62 20.31
CA SER A 153 3.76 13.76 21.42
C SER A 153 2.73 12.71 21.77
N VAL A 154 3.20 11.65 22.44
CA VAL A 154 2.39 10.63 23.09
C VAL A 154 2.81 10.48 24.55
N ALA A 155 1.86 10.57 25.47
CA ALA A 155 2.04 10.27 26.89
C ALA A 155 1.52 8.86 27.18
N LEU A 156 2.45 7.96 27.47
CA LEU A 156 2.21 6.54 27.69
C LEU A 156 2.07 6.25 29.18
N GLU A 157 1.16 5.33 29.52
CA GLU A 157 0.87 4.95 30.91
C GLU A 157 1.64 3.70 31.39
N GLY A 158 2.18 2.91 30.45
CA GLY A 158 3.08 1.78 30.74
C GLY A 158 2.47 0.38 30.60
N ASP A 159 1.17 0.24 30.30
CA ASP A 159 0.53 -1.06 30.11
C ASP A 159 0.41 -1.40 28.60
N TYR A 160 1.04 -2.50 28.20
CA TYR A 160 1.13 -2.91 26.79
C TYR A 160 0.77 -4.38 26.60
N ILE A 161 0.26 -4.71 25.41
CA ILE A 161 -0.08 -6.06 24.98
C ILE A 161 0.61 -6.39 23.66
N LYS A 162 0.80 -7.68 23.41
CA LYS A 162 1.22 -8.26 22.13
C LYS A 162 0.02 -8.46 21.19
N PRO A 163 0.23 -8.83 19.92
CA PRO A 163 -0.85 -9.03 18.95
C PRO A 163 -1.79 -10.17 19.34
N ASP A 164 -1.30 -11.17 20.08
CA ASP A 164 -2.10 -12.28 20.61
C ASP A 164 -2.95 -11.89 21.84
N GLY A 165 -2.87 -10.63 22.28
CA GLY A 165 -3.58 -10.08 23.43
C GLY A 165 -2.94 -10.39 24.79
N SER A 166 -1.77 -11.05 24.82
CA SER A 166 -1.04 -11.30 26.07
C SER A 166 -0.30 -10.04 26.54
N ASP A 167 -0.16 -9.88 27.86
CA ASP A 167 0.58 -8.76 28.45
C ASP A 167 2.05 -8.76 28.02
N TYR A 168 2.58 -7.57 27.73
CA TYR A 168 3.97 -7.36 27.41
C TYR A 168 4.77 -6.80 28.60
N SER A 169 5.97 -7.35 28.82
CA SER A 169 6.94 -6.87 29.80
C SER A 169 8.32 -6.83 29.20
N GLY A 170 8.86 -5.63 29.00
CA GLY A 170 10.17 -5.41 28.40
C GLY A 170 10.39 -3.93 28.11
N ASN A 171 11.39 -3.62 27.29
CA ASN A 171 11.54 -2.28 26.74
C ASN A 171 10.56 -2.08 25.58
N VAL A 172 10.16 -0.84 25.38
CA VAL A 172 9.24 -0.44 24.32
C VAL A 172 9.90 0.66 23.51
N ASN A 173 10.14 0.40 22.24
CA ASN A 173 10.53 1.41 21.27
C ASN A 173 9.26 2.10 20.76
N VAL A 174 9.29 3.43 20.68
CA VAL A 174 8.18 4.24 20.19
C VAL A 174 8.55 4.81 18.84
N ILE A 175 7.77 4.48 17.83
CA ILE A 175 7.85 5.02 16.47
C ILE A 175 6.70 6.02 16.31
N MET A 176 6.99 7.21 15.80
CA MET A 176 5.98 8.26 15.69
C MET A 176 6.25 9.19 14.52
N HIS A 177 5.21 9.45 13.72
CA HIS A 177 5.24 10.42 12.62
C HIS A 177 4.06 11.37 12.70
N HIS A 178 4.35 12.66 12.56
CA HIS A 178 3.33 13.69 12.41
C HIS A 178 3.16 14.02 10.93
N LEU A 179 1.95 13.86 10.40
CA LEU A 179 1.64 14.26 9.03
C LEU A 179 0.86 15.58 9.09
N ASP A 180 1.51 16.62 8.57
CA ASP A 180 0.97 17.98 8.51
C ASP A 180 0.12 18.13 7.23
N PRO A 181 -1.19 18.44 7.32
CA PRO A 181 -2.03 18.61 6.15
C PRO A 181 -1.57 19.68 5.15
N ALA A 182 -0.72 20.62 5.57
CA ALA A 182 -0.14 21.63 4.69
C ALA A 182 1.05 21.13 3.87
N ASN A 183 1.58 19.93 4.16
CA ASN A 183 2.65 19.30 3.41
C ASN A 183 2.10 18.59 2.16
N GLU A 184 2.70 18.89 0.99
CA GLU A 184 2.29 18.32 -0.29
C GLU A 184 2.37 16.79 -0.36
N ASN A 185 3.29 16.17 0.40
CA ASN A 185 3.46 14.73 0.44
C ASN A 185 2.47 14.02 1.37
N THR A 186 1.73 14.73 2.22
CA THR A 186 0.83 14.10 3.21
C THR A 186 -0.25 13.25 2.56
N GLN A 187 -0.72 13.62 1.37
CA GLN A 187 -1.68 12.80 0.62
C GLN A 187 -1.11 11.43 0.22
N ASP A 188 0.20 11.32 -0.03
CA ASP A 188 0.84 10.05 -0.40
C ASP A 188 1.32 9.25 0.81
N GLN A 189 1.52 9.92 1.96
CA GLN A 189 1.90 9.32 3.23
C GLN A 189 0.71 8.77 4.02
N MET A 190 -0.47 9.38 3.89
CA MET A 190 -1.64 9.00 4.68
C MET A 190 -2.19 7.64 4.22
N PRO A 191 -2.67 6.81 5.16
CA PRO A 191 -3.28 5.53 4.83
C PRO A 191 -4.68 5.71 4.22
N GLY A 192 -5.07 4.73 3.40
CA GLY A 192 -6.41 4.67 2.82
C GLY A 192 -6.78 5.91 2.00
N MET A 193 -8.00 6.39 2.21
CA MET A 193 -8.50 7.69 1.77
C MET A 193 -9.28 8.30 2.92
N LEU A 194 -9.60 9.59 2.87
CA LEU A 194 -10.35 10.31 3.92
C LEU A 194 -11.85 9.95 3.90
N TYR A 195 -12.16 8.65 3.87
CA TYR A 195 -13.48 8.06 3.93
C TYR A 195 -13.64 7.30 5.25
N ALA A 196 -14.77 7.52 5.92
CA ALA A 196 -14.91 7.17 7.31
C ALA A 196 -16.29 6.67 7.70
N ALA A 197 -16.33 5.86 8.76
CA ALA A 197 -17.51 5.46 9.49
C ALA A 197 -17.61 6.30 10.77
N ASN A 198 -18.65 7.13 10.87
CA ASN A 198 -18.93 7.84 12.13
C ASN A 198 -19.47 6.89 13.21
N ALA A 199 -19.65 7.37 14.43
CA ALA A 199 -20.18 6.56 15.55
C ALA A 199 -21.62 6.03 15.34
N GLN A 200 -22.31 6.44 14.26
CA GLN A 200 -23.62 5.93 13.85
C GLN A 200 -23.53 4.98 12.65
N ASN A 201 -22.32 4.60 12.23
CA ASN A 201 -22.04 3.78 11.05
C ASN A 201 -22.46 4.44 9.73
N GLU A 202 -22.51 5.77 9.69
CA GLU A 202 -22.81 6.57 8.49
C GLU A 202 -21.50 6.94 7.77
N GLU A 203 -21.59 6.95 6.43
CA GLU A 203 -20.52 7.36 5.53
C GLU A 203 -20.16 8.84 5.72
N ARG A 204 -18.88 9.15 5.92
CA ARG A 204 -18.35 10.52 5.99
C ARG A 204 -17.10 10.66 5.15
N MET A 205 -16.93 11.84 4.55
CA MET A 205 -15.61 12.31 4.13
C MET A 205 -15.00 13.11 5.28
N LEU A 206 -13.69 13.05 5.41
CA LEU A 206 -12.97 13.78 6.44
C LEU A 206 -12.16 14.93 5.87
N GLN A 207 -12.09 16.02 6.63
CA GLN A 207 -11.10 17.09 6.44
C GLN A 207 -10.11 17.02 7.59
N THR A 208 -8.83 16.85 7.26
CA THR A 208 -7.77 16.72 8.26
C THR A 208 -7.23 18.04 8.80
N PHE A 209 -7.02 18.07 10.12
CA PHE A 209 -6.30 19.13 10.84
C PHE A 209 -4.97 18.63 11.42
N GLY A 210 -4.58 17.39 11.12
CA GLY A 210 -3.32 16.78 11.56
C GLY A 210 -3.48 15.31 11.89
N MET A 211 -2.52 14.50 11.44
CA MET A 211 -2.44 13.07 11.76
C MET A 211 -1.20 12.77 12.59
N LEU A 212 -1.31 11.70 13.38
CA LEU A 212 -0.21 11.10 14.12
C LEU A 212 -0.24 9.59 13.88
N ALA A 213 0.81 9.06 13.25
CA ALA A 213 1.08 7.63 13.20
C ALA A 213 1.89 7.27 14.45
N ILE A 214 1.46 6.26 15.20
CA ILE A 214 2.18 5.76 16.37
C ILE A 214 2.24 4.24 16.26
N GLU A 215 3.44 3.69 16.42
CA GLU A 215 3.64 2.25 16.55
C GLU A 215 4.60 1.97 17.71
N LEU A 216 4.44 0.81 18.35
CA LEU A 216 5.26 0.37 19.45
C LEU A 216 5.92 -0.96 19.09
N ARG A 217 7.23 -1.09 19.35
CA ARG A 217 7.98 -2.34 19.14
C ARG A 217 8.61 -2.85 20.44
N GLY A 218 8.48 -4.15 20.67
CA GLY A 218 9.15 -4.84 21.78
C GLY A 218 10.62 -5.17 21.49
N ASP A 219 11.31 -5.66 22.51
CA ASP A 219 12.71 -6.09 22.46
C ASP A 219 13.04 -7.12 21.34
N ASN A 220 12.08 -7.95 20.91
CA ASN A 220 12.28 -8.92 19.81
C ASN A 220 11.61 -8.47 18.50
N GLY A 221 11.23 -7.20 18.38
CA GLY A 221 10.53 -6.67 17.22
C GLY A 221 9.02 -6.94 17.23
N GLU A 222 8.45 -7.40 18.36
CA GLU A 222 7.00 -7.64 18.43
C GLU A 222 6.21 -6.34 18.29
N ASP A 223 5.12 -6.35 17.52
CA ASP A 223 4.15 -5.26 17.50
C ASP A 223 3.43 -5.17 18.84
N LEU A 224 3.49 -4.00 19.48
CA LEU A 224 2.82 -3.77 20.75
C LEU A 224 1.68 -2.78 20.58
N ASN A 225 0.66 -2.93 21.42
CA ASN A 225 -0.41 -1.96 21.55
C ASN A 225 -0.71 -1.68 23.03
N LEU A 226 -1.58 -0.71 23.31
CA LEU A 226 -2.04 -0.43 24.66
C LEU A 226 -2.89 -1.59 25.19
N ALA A 227 -2.71 -1.93 26.47
CA ALA A 227 -3.52 -2.96 27.11
C ALA A 227 -5.01 -2.58 27.14
N GLU A 228 -5.89 -3.59 27.18
CA GLU A 228 -7.34 -3.36 27.23
C GLU A 228 -7.73 -2.50 28.43
N GLY A 229 -8.42 -1.39 28.17
CA GLY A 229 -8.84 -0.43 29.20
C GLY A 229 -7.79 0.61 29.59
N SER A 230 -6.57 0.52 29.05
CA SER A 230 -5.54 1.55 29.14
C SER A 230 -5.70 2.59 28.03
N THR A 231 -5.10 3.76 28.23
CA THR A 231 -5.18 4.88 27.29
C THR A 231 -3.85 5.63 27.23
N ALA A 232 -3.64 6.37 26.15
CA ALA A 232 -2.55 7.34 26.02
C ALA A 232 -3.08 8.72 25.63
N GLU A 233 -2.43 9.79 26.06
CA GLU A 233 -2.72 11.15 25.57
C GLU A 233 -1.85 11.44 24.36
N ILE A 234 -2.48 11.86 23.25
CA ILE A 234 -1.79 12.32 22.05
C ILE A 234 -1.91 13.85 21.95
N THR A 235 -0.84 14.48 21.48
CA THR A 235 -0.80 15.90 21.13
C THR A 235 -0.43 16.02 19.65
N VAL A 236 -1.31 16.66 18.88
CA VAL A 236 -1.17 16.86 17.44
C VAL A 236 -1.02 18.37 17.18
N PRO A 237 0.14 18.85 16.71
CA PRO A 237 0.34 20.24 16.32
C PRO A 237 -0.56 20.62 15.15
N LEU A 238 -1.10 21.84 15.20
CA LEU A 238 -1.94 22.38 14.15
C LEU A 238 -1.15 23.38 13.31
N ASP A 239 -1.15 23.19 11.99
CA ASP A 239 -0.53 24.16 11.09
C ASP A 239 -1.20 25.53 11.17
N ALA A 240 -0.39 26.58 11.10
CA ALA A 240 -0.83 27.96 11.26
C ALA A 240 -1.87 28.39 10.21
N SER A 241 -1.85 27.78 9.01
CA SER A 241 -2.81 28.07 7.94
C SER A 241 -4.23 27.58 8.29
N LEU A 242 -4.36 26.57 9.15
CA LEU A 242 -5.63 25.95 9.53
C LEU A 242 -6.26 26.56 10.80
N MET A 243 -5.46 27.27 11.61
CA MET A 243 -5.87 27.87 12.89
C MET A 243 -7.14 28.70 12.85
N THR A 244 -7.43 29.38 11.72
CA THR A 244 -8.62 30.24 11.62
C THR A 244 -9.93 29.45 11.56
N ASN A 245 -9.88 28.24 11.00
CA ASN A 245 -11.05 27.37 10.79
C ASN A 245 -11.13 26.23 11.82
N ALA A 246 -10.15 26.13 12.72
CA ALA A 246 -10.02 25.07 13.70
C ALA A 246 -11.06 25.19 14.83
N PRO A 247 -11.93 24.18 15.04
CA PRO A 247 -12.89 24.18 16.14
C PRO A 247 -12.20 23.95 17.49
N SER A 248 -12.83 24.40 18.59
CA SER A 248 -12.30 24.20 19.95
C SER A 248 -12.26 22.73 20.38
N THR A 249 -13.09 21.89 19.77
CA THR A 249 -13.14 20.44 19.96
C THR A 249 -13.33 19.78 18.61
N ILE A 250 -12.65 18.67 18.38
CA ILE A 250 -12.68 17.95 17.10
C ILE A 250 -12.79 16.43 17.36
N PRO A 251 -13.60 15.68 16.59
CA PRO A 251 -13.60 14.22 16.68
C PRO A 251 -12.23 13.64 16.33
N LEU A 252 -11.89 12.55 16.99
CA LEU A 252 -10.71 11.75 16.67
C LEU A 252 -11.12 10.55 15.82
N TRP A 253 -10.26 10.19 14.89
CA TRP A 253 -10.48 9.08 13.96
C TRP A 253 -9.26 8.19 13.93
N TYR A 254 -9.43 6.89 14.16
CA TYR A 254 -8.35 5.93 13.95
C TYR A 254 -8.50 5.28 12.58
N PHE A 255 -7.39 4.92 11.95
CA PHE A 255 -7.42 4.14 10.72
C PHE A 255 -7.55 2.65 11.05
N ASP A 256 -8.61 2.00 10.54
CA ASP A 256 -8.77 0.56 10.64
C ASP A 256 -7.96 -0.11 9.52
N GLU A 257 -6.75 -0.58 9.84
CA GLU A 257 -5.81 -1.17 8.87
C GLU A 257 -6.33 -2.48 8.24
N ILE A 258 -7.26 -3.17 8.91
CA ILE A 258 -7.88 -4.38 8.39
C ILE A 258 -8.90 -4.01 7.31
N ASN A 259 -9.75 -3.03 7.59
CA ASN A 259 -10.87 -2.69 6.70
C ASN A 259 -10.58 -1.51 5.74
N GLY A 260 -9.51 -0.75 5.96
CA GLY A 260 -9.01 0.29 5.07
C GLY A 260 -9.69 1.67 5.15
N TYR A 261 -10.48 1.93 6.19
CA TYR A 261 -11.21 3.20 6.36
C TYR A 261 -11.08 3.76 7.78
N TRP A 262 -11.39 5.05 7.93
CA TRP A 262 -11.29 5.74 9.22
C TRP A 262 -12.52 5.51 10.10
N VAL A 263 -12.32 5.38 11.40
CA VAL A 263 -13.38 5.09 12.37
C VAL A 263 -13.37 6.15 13.47
N GLU A 264 -14.53 6.75 13.73
CA GLU A 264 -14.67 7.75 14.79
C GLU A 264 -14.49 7.12 16.17
N GLN A 265 -13.58 7.66 16.97
CA GLN A 265 -13.41 7.26 18.37
C GLN A 265 -12.82 8.40 19.20
N GLY A 266 -13.63 8.95 20.10
CA GLY A 266 -13.18 10.00 21.02
C GLY A 266 -13.14 11.39 20.38
N GLN A 267 -12.45 12.31 21.05
CA GLN A 267 -12.33 13.71 20.62
C GLN A 267 -11.07 14.35 21.22
N ALA A 268 -10.56 15.38 20.54
CA ALA A 268 -9.49 16.23 21.02
C ALA A 268 -9.97 17.66 21.27
N THR A 269 -9.26 18.38 22.14
CA THR A 269 -9.52 19.79 22.46
C THR A 269 -8.36 20.64 22.00
N LEU A 270 -8.65 21.78 21.37
CA LEU A 270 -7.64 22.73 20.95
C LEU A 270 -7.10 23.50 22.17
N VAL A 271 -5.81 23.40 22.43
CA VAL A 271 -5.10 24.11 23.52
C VAL A 271 -3.91 24.85 22.93
N GLY A 272 -4.08 26.16 22.71
CA GLY A 272 -3.06 26.94 21.99
C GLY A 272 -3.11 26.62 20.50
N ASP A 273 -2.06 26.00 19.99
CA ASP A 273 -1.86 25.56 18.60
C ASP A 273 -1.78 24.04 18.46
N THR A 274 -2.28 23.28 19.45
CA THR A 274 -2.30 21.82 19.40
C THR A 274 -3.66 21.24 19.76
N TYR A 275 -4.03 20.14 19.12
CA TYR A 275 -5.14 19.28 19.54
C TYR A 275 -4.62 18.24 20.52
N ILE A 276 -5.25 18.16 21.70
CA ILE A 276 -4.92 17.21 22.76
C ILE A 276 -6.11 16.28 22.99
N GLY A 277 -5.90 14.98 22.90
CA GLY A 277 -6.95 13.97 23.07
C GLY A 277 -6.41 12.66 23.62
N THR A 278 -7.32 11.75 23.98
CA THR A 278 -6.99 10.45 24.58
C THR A 278 -7.41 9.32 23.66
N VAL A 279 -6.51 8.36 23.45
CA VAL A 279 -6.70 7.19 22.57
C VAL A 279 -6.58 5.88 23.36
N SER A 280 -7.29 4.83 22.93
CA SER A 280 -7.27 3.51 23.58
C SER A 280 -6.42 2.46 22.86
N HIS A 281 -5.87 2.77 21.69
CA HIS A 281 -4.94 1.92 20.95
C HIS A 281 -4.11 2.78 20.00
N PHE A 282 -3.08 2.19 19.41
CA PHE A 282 -2.26 2.79 18.37
C PHE A 282 -2.53 2.22 16.98
N SER A 283 -2.37 3.12 16.02
CA SER A 283 -2.62 3.07 14.57
C SER A 283 -2.27 4.48 14.06
N PHE A 284 -2.72 4.83 12.86
CA PHE A 284 -2.89 6.24 12.51
C PHE A 284 -4.08 6.85 13.25
N TRP A 285 -3.89 8.03 13.79
CA TRP A 285 -4.91 8.86 14.43
C TRP A 285 -5.01 10.21 13.75
N ASN A 286 -6.22 10.71 13.55
CA ASN A 286 -6.48 11.93 12.80
C ASN A 286 -7.47 12.83 13.53
N CYS A 287 -7.23 14.15 13.47
CA CYS A 287 -8.09 15.18 14.04
C CYS A 287 -8.94 15.80 12.94
N ASP A 288 -10.18 15.32 12.72
CA ASP A 288 -10.91 15.64 11.50
C ASP A 288 -12.32 16.16 11.72
N ILE A 289 -12.72 17.07 10.83
CA ILE A 289 -14.12 17.50 10.69
C ILE A 289 -14.80 16.60 9.66
N PRO A 290 -15.86 15.86 10.03
CA PRO A 290 -16.61 15.06 9.08
C PRO A 290 -17.53 15.92 8.21
N THR A 291 -17.76 15.49 6.97
CA THR A 291 -18.72 16.10 6.05
C THR A 291 -19.41 15.04 5.19
N GLU A 292 -20.56 15.39 4.64
CA GLU A 292 -21.23 14.60 3.60
C GLU A 292 -20.43 14.66 2.31
N TYR A 293 -20.45 13.61 1.50
CA TYR A 293 -19.70 13.56 0.25
C TYR A 293 -20.52 12.95 -0.89
N VAL A 294 -19.99 13.11 -2.10
CA VAL A 294 -20.43 12.42 -3.31
C VAL A 294 -19.21 11.94 -4.09
N ASN A 295 -19.35 10.92 -4.92
CA ASN A 295 -18.29 10.54 -5.85
C ASN A 295 -18.31 11.45 -7.09
N LEU A 296 -17.14 11.88 -7.52
CA LEU A 296 -16.95 12.60 -8.78
C LEU A 296 -15.90 11.89 -9.63
N CYS A 297 -16.25 11.56 -10.86
CA CYS A 297 -15.29 11.18 -11.88
C CYS A 297 -15.08 12.34 -12.86
N VAL A 298 -13.81 12.62 -13.18
CA VAL A 298 -13.40 13.67 -14.12
C VAL A 298 -12.71 12.99 -15.30
N THR A 299 -13.19 13.28 -16.51
CA THR A 299 -12.53 12.88 -17.76
C THR A 299 -11.90 14.08 -18.43
N VAL A 300 -10.59 14.04 -18.64
CA VAL A 300 -9.82 15.11 -19.30
C VAL A 300 -9.55 14.72 -20.75
N ASN A 301 -9.93 15.61 -21.67
CA ASN A 301 -9.73 15.43 -23.11
C ASN A 301 -9.01 16.63 -23.73
N ASP A 302 -8.37 16.44 -24.88
CA ASP A 302 -7.90 17.53 -25.74
C ASP A 302 -9.04 18.16 -26.55
N SER A 303 -8.71 19.17 -27.37
CA SER A 303 -9.68 19.89 -28.20
C SER A 303 -10.29 19.06 -29.34
N ASP A 304 -9.64 17.97 -29.73
CA ASP A 304 -10.09 17.00 -30.73
C ASP A 304 -10.94 15.87 -30.12
N GLY A 305 -11.01 15.81 -28.79
CA GLY A 305 -11.79 14.83 -28.02
C GLY A 305 -11.03 13.55 -27.67
N ASN A 306 -9.70 13.54 -27.79
CA ASN A 306 -8.87 12.41 -27.34
C ASN A 306 -8.63 12.51 -25.82
N PRO A 307 -8.59 11.38 -25.10
CA PRO A 307 -8.28 11.39 -23.67
C PRO A 307 -6.84 11.84 -23.42
N ILE A 308 -6.63 12.59 -22.34
CA ILE A 308 -5.31 12.98 -21.88
C ILE A 308 -4.99 12.17 -20.62
N ALA A 309 -4.10 11.19 -20.76
CA ALA A 309 -3.59 10.43 -19.62
C ALA A 309 -2.48 11.18 -18.87
N ASN A 310 -2.15 10.69 -17.69
CA ASN A 310 -0.97 11.12 -16.91
C ASN A 310 -0.93 12.60 -16.50
N VAL A 311 -2.07 13.29 -16.48
CA VAL A 311 -2.18 14.64 -15.92
C VAL A 311 -2.79 14.61 -14.53
N GLN A 312 -2.36 15.54 -13.67
CA GLN A 312 -2.91 15.67 -12.33
C GLN A 312 -4.15 16.56 -12.36
N VAL A 313 -5.25 16.06 -11.82
CA VAL A 313 -6.47 16.82 -11.53
C VAL A 313 -6.49 17.13 -10.04
N SER A 314 -6.57 18.43 -9.71
CA SER A 314 -6.71 18.95 -8.36
C SER A 314 -8.10 19.54 -8.18
N LEU A 315 -8.78 19.20 -7.10
CA LEU A 315 -10.07 19.77 -6.70
C LEU A 315 -9.95 20.42 -5.32
N THR A 316 -10.16 21.73 -5.26
CA THR A 316 -10.01 22.51 -4.02
C THR A 316 -11.37 23.04 -3.55
N SER A 317 -11.76 22.67 -2.33
CA SER A 317 -12.81 23.34 -1.56
C SER A 317 -12.17 24.38 -0.65
N THR A 318 -12.75 25.57 -0.59
CA THR A 318 -12.33 26.61 0.37
C THR A 318 -12.50 26.18 1.83
N ASN A 319 -13.41 25.25 2.09
CA ASN A 319 -13.75 24.79 3.42
C ASN A 319 -13.03 23.51 3.78
N TYR A 320 -12.89 22.57 2.85
CA TYR A 320 -12.47 21.19 3.11
C TYR A 320 -11.10 20.80 2.53
N GLY A 321 -10.37 21.73 1.91
CA GLY A 321 -9.02 21.50 1.39
C GLY A 321 -8.98 20.99 -0.04
N THR A 322 -7.86 20.39 -0.43
CA THR A 322 -7.56 19.96 -1.80
C THR A 322 -7.41 18.45 -1.87
N GLY A 323 -8.05 17.82 -2.87
CA GLY A 323 -7.78 16.43 -3.26
C GLY A 323 -7.18 16.35 -4.66
N ASN A 324 -6.27 15.41 -4.88
CA ASN A 324 -5.62 15.20 -6.18
C ASN A 324 -5.82 13.77 -6.71
N GLY A 325 -5.84 13.63 -8.03
CA GLY A 325 -5.81 12.34 -8.73
C GLY A 325 -5.11 12.46 -10.07
N TYR A 326 -4.57 11.35 -10.58
CA TYR A 326 -3.97 11.28 -11.92
C TYR A 326 -4.92 10.58 -12.87
N THR A 327 -5.02 11.10 -14.09
CA THR A 327 -5.84 10.51 -15.15
C THR A 327 -5.19 9.25 -15.72
N ASN A 328 -5.99 8.22 -15.92
CA ASN A 328 -5.57 6.98 -16.58
C ASN A 328 -5.57 7.08 -18.11
N GLU A 329 -5.38 5.96 -18.81
CA GLU A 329 -5.36 5.88 -20.27
C GLU A 329 -6.65 6.37 -20.96
N ASN A 330 -7.78 6.35 -20.23
CA ASN A 330 -9.07 6.88 -20.68
C ASN A 330 -9.25 8.37 -20.33
N GLY A 331 -8.20 9.03 -19.82
CA GLY A 331 -8.26 10.40 -19.32
C GLY A 331 -9.09 10.55 -18.05
N GLU A 332 -9.39 9.45 -17.35
CA GLU A 332 -10.32 9.42 -16.23
C GLU A 332 -9.61 9.37 -14.88
N THR A 333 -10.13 10.10 -13.89
CA THR A 333 -9.78 9.93 -12.48
C THR A 333 -11.03 10.12 -11.62
N CYS A 334 -11.17 9.35 -10.53
CA CYS A 334 -12.36 9.35 -9.68
C CYS A 334 -11.97 9.47 -8.21
N GLY A 335 -12.84 10.11 -7.42
CA GLY A 335 -12.67 10.22 -5.97
C GLY A 335 -13.88 10.82 -5.27
N ILE A 336 -13.79 10.90 -3.94
CA ILE A 336 -14.80 11.55 -3.10
C ILE A 336 -14.57 13.06 -3.06
N ILE A 337 -15.67 13.82 -3.05
CA ILE A 337 -15.66 15.28 -2.89
C ILE A 337 -16.72 15.71 -1.87
N PRO A 338 -16.54 16.83 -1.15
CA PRO A 338 -17.55 17.29 -0.20
C PRO A 338 -18.85 17.66 -0.94
N SER A 339 -19.98 17.18 -0.42
CA SER A 339 -21.30 17.41 -0.99
C SER A 339 -21.70 18.87 -0.81
N ASN A 340 -22.42 19.40 -1.80
CA ASN A 340 -22.95 20.76 -1.85
C ASN A 340 -21.89 21.88 -1.77
N GLU A 341 -20.64 21.59 -2.13
CA GLU A 341 -19.55 22.56 -2.19
C GLU A 341 -19.26 23.02 -3.62
N THR A 342 -18.86 24.28 -3.75
CA THR A 342 -18.27 24.80 -4.99
C THR A 342 -16.77 24.50 -4.96
N LEU A 343 -16.24 23.90 -6.02
CA LEU A 343 -14.84 23.47 -6.09
C LEU A 343 -14.10 24.24 -7.18
N GLU A 344 -12.87 24.64 -6.90
CA GLU A 344 -11.92 25.03 -7.92
C GLU A 344 -11.28 23.76 -8.50
N VAL A 345 -11.39 23.57 -9.81
CA VAL A 345 -10.72 22.47 -10.51
C VAL A 345 -9.51 23.01 -11.24
N ASN A 346 -8.36 22.34 -11.08
CA ASN A 346 -7.14 22.63 -11.82
C ASN A 346 -6.63 21.35 -12.48
N VAL A 347 -6.17 21.45 -13.73
CA VAL A 347 -5.42 20.38 -14.40
C VAL A 347 -3.98 20.83 -14.59
N TYR A 348 -3.04 20.06 -14.05
CA TYR A 348 -1.62 20.37 -14.09
C TYR A 348 -0.85 19.37 -14.94
N ASN A 349 0.25 19.86 -15.50
CA ASN A 349 1.38 19.07 -15.93
C ASN A 349 2.63 19.69 -15.30
N TYR A 350 3.02 19.18 -14.12
CA TYR A 350 4.06 19.79 -13.30
C TYR A 350 5.45 19.75 -13.99
N ASP A 351 6.35 20.60 -13.49
CA ASP A 351 7.79 20.64 -13.74
C ASP A 351 8.29 21.24 -15.06
N VAL A 352 8.09 20.59 -16.21
CA VAL A 352 8.89 20.97 -17.39
C VAL A 352 8.31 22.20 -18.11
N CYS A 353 6.98 22.37 -18.09
CA CYS A 353 6.30 23.44 -18.85
C CYS A 353 5.91 24.64 -17.99
N GLY A 354 6.37 24.67 -16.73
CA GLY A 354 6.00 25.68 -15.73
C GLY A 354 5.07 25.13 -14.65
N GLN A 355 4.68 26.02 -13.73
CA GLN A 355 3.86 25.70 -12.54
C GLN A 355 2.40 26.16 -12.68
N SER A 356 2.02 26.70 -13.84
CA SER A 356 0.64 27.13 -14.10
C SER A 356 -0.24 25.97 -14.50
N SER A 357 -1.48 25.95 -14.02
CA SER A 357 -2.48 24.98 -14.50
C SER A 357 -2.75 25.16 -15.99
N LEU A 358 -2.93 24.03 -16.69
CA LEU A 358 -3.35 23.96 -18.09
C LEU A 358 -4.82 24.35 -18.25
N TYR A 359 -5.60 24.12 -17.19
CA TYR A 359 -7.00 24.47 -17.08
C TYR A 359 -7.33 24.83 -15.65
N THR A 360 -8.17 25.85 -15.48
CA THR A 360 -8.75 26.23 -14.18
C THR A 360 -10.19 26.67 -14.38
N ASP A 361 -11.10 26.18 -13.54
CA ASP A 361 -12.50 26.60 -13.54
C ASP A 361 -13.15 26.33 -12.18
N THR A 362 -14.41 26.74 -12.05
CA THR A 362 -15.26 26.49 -10.88
C THR A 362 -16.37 25.50 -11.24
N ILE A 363 -16.47 24.41 -10.50
CA ILE A 363 -17.47 23.34 -10.69
C ILE A 363 -18.35 23.15 -9.45
N GLY A 364 -19.44 22.41 -9.61
CA GLY A 364 -20.41 22.15 -8.55
C GLY A 364 -21.40 23.31 -8.33
N PRO A 365 -22.18 23.28 -7.24
CA PRO A 365 -22.21 22.23 -6.22
C PRO A 365 -22.86 20.92 -6.69
N PHE A 366 -22.32 19.79 -6.22
CA PHE A 366 -22.84 18.45 -6.49
C PHE A 366 -23.53 17.89 -5.25
N ILE A 367 -24.70 17.25 -5.41
CA ILE A 367 -25.49 16.65 -4.30
C ILE A 367 -25.80 15.17 -4.52
N ALA A 368 -25.25 14.59 -5.59
CA ALA A 368 -25.28 13.17 -5.91
C ALA A 368 -24.03 12.84 -6.72
N ASP A 369 -23.66 11.56 -6.75
CA ASP A 369 -22.57 11.06 -7.59
C ASP A 369 -22.70 11.58 -9.03
N SER A 370 -21.58 12.05 -9.57
CA SER A 370 -21.55 12.76 -10.85
C SER A 370 -20.31 12.42 -11.66
N SER A 371 -20.37 12.71 -12.95
CA SER A 371 -19.20 12.67 -13.83
C SER A 371 -19.18 13.95 -14.67
N ILE A 372 -17.99 14.52 -14.86
CA ILE A 372 -17.78 15.69 -15.70
C ILE A 372 -16.69 15.42 -16.73
N SER A 373 -16.70 16.20 -17.80
CA SER A 373 -15.61 16.20 -18.78
C SER A 373 -15.01 17.59 -18.89
N ILE A 374 -13.69 17.65 -18.87
CA ILE A 374 -12.87 18.84 -19.04
C ILE A 374 -12.18 18.75 -20.38
N THR A 375 -12.19 19.84 -21.14
CA THR A 375 -11.47 19.95 -22.41
C THR A 375 -10.32 20.93 -22.25
N ILE A 376 -9.09 20.44 -22.42
CA ILE A 376 -7.90 21.28 -22.47
C ILE A 376 -7.80 21.87 -23.88
N THR A 377 -7.90 23.20 -23.96
CA THR A 377 -7.67 23.91 -25.23
C THR A 377 -6.20 23.91 -25.60
N ASP A 378 -5.93 23.69 -26.89
CA ASP A 378 -4.58 23.77 -27.44
C ASP A 378 -3.89 25.08 -27.05
N ASN A 379 -2.66 24.96 -26.56
CA ASN A 379 -1.75 26.07 -26.32
C ASN A 379 -0.45 25.81 -27.08
N SER A 380 0.25 26.86 -27.53
CA SER A 380 1.53 26.74 -28.24
C SER A 380 2.67 26.21 -27.38
N ASP A 381 2.55 26.34 -26.07
CA ASP A 381 3.64 26.05 -25.12
C ASP A 381 3.64 24.58 -24.66
N ILE A 382 2.55 23.85 -24.93
CA ILE A 382 2.37 22.44 -24.58
C ILE A 382 1.92 21.66 -25.80
N ILE A 383 2.39 20.43 -25.91
CA ILE A 383 2.10 19.55 -27.03
C ILE A 383 1.60 18.24 -26.43
N SER A 384 0.39 17.84 -26.81
CA SER A 384 -0.10 16.48 -26.54
C SER A 384 0.68 15.52 -27.43
N GLU A 385 1.25 14.49 -26.82
CA GLU A 385 2.11 13.52 -27.49
C GLU A 385 1.75 12.10 -27.08
N THR A 386 1.67 11.24 -28.07
CA THR A 386 1.48 9.81 -27.88
C THR A 386 2.77 9.09 -28.29
N VAL A 387 3.38 8.37 -27.35
CA VAL A 387 4.52 7.49 -27.63
C VAL A 387 4.02 6.06 -27.75
N THR A 388 4.30 5.41 -28.88
CA THR A 388 3.88 4.02 -29.15
C THR A 388 5.06 3.15 -29.53
N GLY A 389 4.96 1.86 -29.22
CA GLY A 389 5.93 0.88 -29.67
C GLY A 389 5.50 -0.55 -29.39
N LEU A 390 6.39 -1.46 -29.76
CA LEU A 390 6.31 -2.87 -29.41
C LEU A 390 7.40 -3.21 -28.39
N PHE A 391 7.06 -3.99 -27.37
CA PHE A 391 7.97 -4.51 -26.37
C PHE A 391 8.03 -6.03 -26.44
N ASN A 392 9.21 -6.54 -26.81
CA ASN A 392 9.44 -7.97 -26.95
C ASN A 392 10.47 -8.48 -25.92
N ASP A 393 10.34 -9.76 -25.56
CA ASP A 393 11.37 -10.51 -24.86
C ASP A 393 12.60 -10.74 -25.77
N CYS A 394 13.69 -11.24 -25.19
CA CYS A 394 14.94 -11.53 -25.92
C CYS A 394 14.76 -12.51 -27.11
N ASN A 395 13.71 -13.33 -27.09
CA ASN A 395 13.39 -14.29 -28.14
C ASN A 395 12.51 -13.70 -29.26
N GLY A 396 12.08 -12.44 -29.12
CA GLY A 396 11.21 -11.76 -30.06
C GLY A 396 9.71 -12.05 -29.87
N ASN A 397 9.32 -12.64 -28.74
CA ASN A 397 7.90 -12.78 -28.38
C ASN A 397 7.41 -11.48 -27.72
N PRO A 398 6.13 -11.12 -27.87
CA PRO A 398 5.56 -9.97 -27.17
C PRO A 398 5.58 -10.19 -25.65
N VAL A 399 6.00 -9.18 -24.89
CA VAL A 399 5.94 -9.18 -23.43
C VAL A 399 4.48 -9.06 -22.99
N ALA A 400 3.99 -10.03 -22.21
CA ALA A 400 2.62 -10.04 -21.72
C ALA A 400 2.47 -9.46 -20.31
N ASP A 401 3.55 -9.42 -19.54
CA ASP A 401 3.58 -8.94 -18.16
C ASP A 401 4.83 -8.08 -17.94
N GLY A 402 4.61 -6.77 -17.89
CA GLY A 402 5.67 -5.79 -17.84
C GLY A 402 5.15 -4.37 -18.07
N TYR A 403 6.07 -3.41 -18.04
CA TYR A 403 5.73 -2.01 -18.22
C TYR A 403 6.85 -1.25 -18.92
N VAL A 404 6.49 -0.07 -19.40
CA VAL A 404 7.42 0.92 -19.93
C VAL A 404 7.56 2.07 -18.95
N HIS A 405 8.81 2.44 -18.69
CA HIS A 405 9.22 3.59 -17.88
C HIS A 405 9.75 4.66 -18.82
N LEU A 406 9.01 5.75 -18.99
CA LEU A 406 9.42 6.90 -19.80
C LEU A 406 9.84 8.06 -18.90
N GLU A 407 11.05 8.55 -19.10
CA GLU A 407 11.56 9.74 -18.41
C GLU A 407 11.58 10.94 -19.36
N TYR A 408 10.97 12.04 -18.92
CA TYR A 408 10.93 13.30 -19.65
C TYR A 408 11.24 14.46 -18.70
N GLY A 409 12.43 15.04 -18.83
CA GLY A 409 12.90 16.04 -17.86
C GLY A 409 13.02 15.42 -16.47
N ASN A 410 12.21 15.90 -15.52
CA ASN A 410 12.12 15.33 -14.16
C ASN A 410 10.86 14.45 -13.97
N GLN A 411 10.05 14.31 -15.02
CA GLN A 411 8.81 13.55 -14.96
C GLN A 411 9.04 12.10 -15.35
N VAL A 412 8.33 11.22 -14.66
CA VAL A 412 8.33 9.79 -14.93
C VAL A 412 6.91 9.39 -15.28
N PHE A 413 6.78 8.68 -16.39
CA PHE A 413 5.54 8.10 -16.86
C PHE A 413 5.70 6.58 -16.89
N VAL A 414 4.79 5.89 -16.20
CA VAL A 414 4.76 4.44 -16.11
C VAL A 414 3.42 3.99 -16.68
N ASP A 415 3.47 3.10 -17.67
CA ASP A 415 2.29 2.48 -18.25
C ASP A 415 2.56 1.00 -18.52
N ALA A 416 1.54 0.18 -18.29
CA ALA A 416 1.60 -1.26 -18.46
C ALA A 416 1.68 -1.64 -19.95
N VAL A 417 2.27 -2.80 -20.24
CA VAL A 417 2.35 -3.37 -21.58
C VAL A 417 1.23 -4.38 -21.75
N GLU A 418 0.47 -4.27 -22.84
CA GLU A 418 -0.60 -5.20 -23.17
C GLU A 418 -0.25 -5.97 -24.45
N ASN A 419 0.00 -7.27 -24.32
CA ASN A 419 0.36 -8.15 -25.45
C ASN A 419 1.54 -7.64 -26.30
N GLY A 420 2.55 -7.06 -25.63
CA GLY A 420 3.73 -6.48 -26.25
C GLY A 420 3.49 -5.12 -26.90
N GLU A 421 2.30 -4.55 -26.82
CA GLU A 421 2.02 -3.18 -27.26
C GLU A 421 2.01 -2.26 -26.04
N PHE A 422 2.55 -1.04 -26.20
CA PHE A 422 2.41 0.01 -25.20
C PHE A 422 2.09 1.34 -25.88
N GLU A 423 1.33 2.15 -25.16
CA GLU A 423 0.99 3.51 -25.53
C GLU A 423 1.10 4.39 -24.30
N ILE A 424 1.97 5.40 -24.35
CA ILE A 424 2.12 6.40 -23.30
C ILE A 424 1.60 7.71 -23.86
N ASN A 425 0.51 8.21 -23.27
CA ASN A 425 0.00 9.53 -23.54
C ASN A 425 0.55 10.50 -22.49
N LEU A 426 1.16 11.59 -22.95
CA LEU A 426 1.72 12.62 -22.08
C LEU A 426 1.61 14.01 -22.71
N ILE A 427 1.66 15.03 -21.87
CA ILE A 427 1.83 16.41 -22.32
C ILE A 427 3.31 16.75 -22.17
N ARG A 428 3.93 17.26 -23.24
CA ARG A 428 5.31 17.74 -23.24
C ARG A 428 5.37 19.22 -23.59
N CYS A 429 6.48 19.87 -23.29
CA CYS A 429 6.71 21.27 -23.64
C CYS A 429 7.24 21.39 -25.07
N ASP A 430 6.98 22.52 -25.71
CA ASP A 430 7.51 22.81 -27.04
C ASP A 430 9.05 22.94 -27.06
N THR A 431 9.65 23.34 -25.93
CA THR A 431 11.09 23.58 -25.81
C THR A 431 11.95 22.35 -25.56
N GLU A 432 11.38 21.25 -25.05
CA GLU A 432 12.12 20.01 -24.76
C GLU A 432 11.53 18.86 -25.57
N ASN A 433 12.36 18.26 -26.42
CA ASN A 433 11.94 17.34 -27.47
C ASN A 433 12.62 15.96 -27.39
N THR A 434 13.33 15.68 -26.29
CA THR A 434 13.98 14.39 -26.03
C THR A 434 13.36 13.71 -24.82
N PHE A 435 13.41 12.37 -24.81
CA PHE A 435 12.99 11.52 -23.69
C PHE A 435 13.79 10.22 -23.71
N SER A 436 13.84 9.53 -22.58
CA SER A 436 14.35 8.16 -22.47
C SER A 436 13.21 7.19 -22.16
N ILE A 437 13.37 5.94 -22.59
CA ILE A 437 12.46 4.86 -22.25
C ILE A 437 13.24 3.60 -21.86
N THR A 438 12.75 2.92 -20.84
CA THR A 438 13.20 1.59 -20.41
C THR A 438 12.00 0.66 -20.39
N GLY A 439 12.15 -0.57 -20.90
CA GLY A 439 11.15 -1.63 -20.78
C GLY A 439 11.56 -2.64 -19.71
N ASN A 440 10.62 -3.05 -18.88
CA ASN A 440 10.82 -4.03 -17.81
C ASN A 440 9.85 -5.21 -18.04
N ASP A 441 10.39 -6.40 -18.29
CA ASP A 441 9.67 -7.66 -18.48
C ASP A 441 9.73 -8.46 -17.18
N TYR A 442 8.63 -8.47 -16.44
CA TYR A 442 8.51 -9.18 -15.17
C TYR A 442 8.40 -10.69 -15.35
N GLY A 443 7.78 -11.14 -16.45
CA GLY A 443 7.64 -12.57 -16.73
C GLY A 443 8.98 -13.28 -16.96
N ASN A 444 9.95 -12.58 -17.57
CA ASN A 444 11.26 -13.15 -17.89
C ASN A 444 12.43 -12.58 -17.07
N LEU A 445 12.17 -11.61 -16.18
CA LEU A 445 13.21 -10.89 -15.41
C LEU A 445 14.27 -10.28 -16.33
N GLN A 446 13.79 -9.54 -17.33
CA GLN A 446 14.64 -8.89 -18.32
C GLN A 446 14.28 -7.41 -18.45
N THR A 447 15.28 -6.60 -18.77
CA THR A 447 15.09 -5.18 -19.04
C THR A 447 15.74 -4.77 -20.35
N THR A 448 15.40 -3.57 -20.80
CA THR A 448 16.17 -2.86 -21.83
C THR A 448 17.24 -1.99 -21.19
N ASP A 449 18.19 -1.50 -21.99
CA ASP A 449 18.92 -0.29 -21.60
C ASP A 449 17.96 0.92 -21.54
N SER A 450 18.38 2.03 -20.95
CA SER A 450 17.71 3.32 -21.15
C SER A 450 17.99 3.83 -22.57
N ILE A 451 16.95 3.87 -23.40
CA ILE A 451 17.06 4.22 -24.82
C ILE A 451 16.54 5.64 -25.03
N ASN A 452 17.36 6.49 -25.63
CA ASN A 452 17.02 7.90 -25.89
C ASN A 452 16.34 8.08 -27.25
N TYR A 453 15.26 8.86 -27.25
CA TYR A 453 14.46 9.19 -28.43
C TYR A 453 14.20 10.69 -28.54
N THR A 454 13.68 11.08 -29.70
CA THR A 454 13.18 12.43 -29.95
C THR A 454 11.72 12.35 -30.37
N PHE A 455 10.87 13.23 -29.84
CA PHE A 455 9.46 13.26 -30.20
C PHE A 455 9.24 13.61 -31.68
N THR A 456 8.26 12.94 -32.28
CA THR A 456 7.70 13.18 -33.62
C THR A 456 6.20 13.38 -33.50
N THR A 457 5.80 14.60 -33.16
CA THR A 457 4.42 14.97 -32.85
C THR A 457 3.44 14.75 -34.02
N PRO A 458 2.20 14.33 -33.74
CA PRO A 458 1.63 14.02 -32.42
C PRO A 458 1.84 12.57 -31.96
N LEU A 459 2.40 11.73 -32.84
CA LEU A 459 2.55 10.30 -32.62
C LEU A 459 4.01 9.88 -32.84
N THR A 460 4.71 9.67 -31.73
CA THR A 460 6.08 9.16 -31.72
C THR A 460 6.06 7.63 -31.68
N ASN A 461 6.16 6.99 -32.84
CA ASN A 461 6.37 5.55 -32.90
C ASN A 461 7.86 5.22 -32.78
N ILE A 462 8.26 4.56 -31.69
CA ILE A 462 9.66 4.23 -31.39
C ILE A 462 10.11 2.87 -31.95
N GLY A 463 9.21 2.15 -32.61
CA GLY A 463 9.45 0.82 -33.15
C GLY A 463 9.39 -0.26 -32.07
N THR A 464 10.25 -1.27 -32.20
CA THR A 464 10.35 -2.38 -31.24
C THR A 464 11.53 -2.16 -30.32
N ILE A 465 11.29 -2.20 -29.01
CA ILE A 465 12.31 -2.37 -27.99
C ILE A 465 12.32 -3.83 -27.52
N THR A 466 13.47 -4.32 -27.06
CA THR A 466 13.66 -5.73 -26.73
C THR A 466 14.40 -5.87 -25.42
N ALA A 467 13.81 -6.54 -24.44
CA ALA A 467 14.45 -6.83 -23.18
C ALA A 467 15.42 -8.01 -23.36
N CYS A 468 16.72 -7.72 -23.43
CA CYS A 468 17.77 -8.73 -23.55
C CYS A 468 18.74 -8.69 -22.37
N ASN A 469 18.68 -7.66 -21.55
CA ASN A 469 19.51 -7.55 -20.37
C ASN A 469 18.84 -8.37 -19.28
N THR A 470 19.51 -9.44 -18.83
CA THR A 470 19.08 -10.15 -17.64
C THR A 470 19.18 -9.22 -16.45
N VAL A 471 18.22 -9.27 -15.54
CA VAL A 471 18.44 -8.69 -14.22
C VAL A 471 19.67 -9.40 -13.62
N LEU A 472 20.70 -8.63 -13.31
CA LEU A 472 22.05 -9.15 -13.01
C LEU A 472 22.05 -10.05 -11.77
N GLU A 473 21.22 -9.73 -10.80
CA GLU A 473 21.09 -10.54 -9.60
C GLU A 473 19.63 -10.55 -9.16
N PHE A 474 19.10 -11.72 -8.89
CA PHE A 474 17.77 -11.92 -8.34
C PHE A 474 17.72 -13.15 -7.43
N ILE A 475 16.77 -13.14 -6.53
CA ILE A 475 16.40 -14.30 -5.71
C ILE A 475 14.90 -14.44 -5.86
N GLN A 476 14.41 -15.62 -6.19
CA GLN A 476 12.96 -15.85 -6.28
C GLN A 476 12.56 -17.16 -5.64
N TYR A 477 11.37 -17.20 -5.06
CA TYR A 477 10.76 -18.43 -4.59
C TYR A 477 9.24 -18.34 -4.53
N THR A 478 8.59 -19.47 -4.57
CA THR A 478 7.16 -19.65 -4.41
C THR A 478 6.94 -20.56 -3.22
N ILE A 479 6.10 -20.15 -2.27
CA ILE A 479 5.61 -21.01 -1.19
C ILE A 479 4.22 -21.51 -1.60
N ASP A 480 3.99 -22.81 -1.48
CA ASP A 480 2.75 -23.49 -1.88
C ASP A 480 2.32 -23.17 -3.31
N ASN A 481 1.10 -22.68 -3.49
CA ASN A 481 0.58 -22.23 -4.78
C ASN A 481 0.35 -20.72 -4.79
N ASP A 482 1.05 -19.98 -3.94
CA ASP A 482 0.97 -18.52 -3.88
C ASP A 482 1.78 -17.89 -5.02
N SER A 483 1.78 -16.56 -5.08
CA SER A 483 2.57 -15.81 -6.06
C SER A 483 4.07 -15.96 -5.81
N THR A 484 4.85 -16.09 -6.88
CA THR A 484 6.31 -16.07 -6.83
C THR A 484 6.80 -14.76 -6.22
N GLN A 485 7.56 -14.88 -5.14
CA GLN A 485 8.34 -13.79 -4.57
C GLN A 485 9.62 -13.62 -5.38
N ILE A 486 9.99 -12.40 -5.73
CA ILE A 486 11.20 -12.04 -6.48
C ILE A 486 11.86 -10.84 -5.79
N PHE A 487 13.14 -10.97 -5.47
CA PHE A 487 14.02 -9.95 -4.94
C PHE A 487 15.09 -9.64 -5.98
N PHE A 488 15.48 -8.38 -6.12
CA PHE A 488 16.61 -7.99 -6.97
C PHE A 488 17.74 -7.34 -6.17
N ALA A 489 18.88 -7.14 -6.85
CA ALA A 489 20.13 -6.58 -6.33
C ALA A 489 19.94 -5.22 -5.60
N PRO A 490 20.84 -4.83 -4.68
CA PRO A 490 22.12 -5.46 -4.38
C PRO A 490 22.02 -6.59 -3.35
N PHE A 491 22.68 -7.70 -3.67
CA PHE A 491 23.00 -8.75 -2.72
C PHE A 491 24.47 -8.64 -2.31
N GLU A 492 24.79 -9.10 -1.12
CA GLU A 492 26.16 -9.37 -0.68
C GLU A 492 26.34 -10.88 -0.58
N THR A 493 27.43 -11.35 -1.17
CA THR A 493 27.79 -12.76 -1.17
C THR A 493 29.16 -12.93 -0.51
N ASP A 494 29.15 -13.63 0.62
CA ASP A 494 30.34 -13.85 1.43
C ASP A 494 30.75 -15.32 1.44
N LEU A 495 31.91 -15.62 0.86
CA LEU A 495 32.59 -16.89 1.05
C LEU A 495 33.57 -16.80 2.23
N THR A 496 33.25 -17.47 3.33
CA THR A 496 34.18 -17.65 4.44
C THR A 496 34.91 -18.98 4.31
N ILE A 497 36.23 -18.93 4.21
CA ILE A 497 37.06 -20.14 4.14
C ILE A 497 37.25 -20.74 5.54
N ALA A 498 37.13 -22.07 5.62
CA ALA A 498 37.33 -22.88 6.82
C ALA A 498 38.61 -22.48 7.57
N GLY A 499 38.50 -22.41 8.89
CA GLY A 499 39.55 -21.88 9.75
C GLY A 499 39.52 -22.52 11.13
N PRO A 500 40.31 -22.00 12.10
CA PRO A 500 40.37 -22.58 13.45
C PRO A 500 39.04 -22.64 14.19
N ASN A 501 38.04 -21.89 13.73
CA ASN A 501 36.72 -21.72 14.34
C ASN A 501 35.56 -22.16 13.43
N LEU A 502 35.84 -22.67 12.22
CA LEU A 502 34.84 -23.07 11.23
C LEU A 502 35.33 -24.32 10.49
N ASP A 503 34.62 -25.44 10.61
CA ASP A 503 35.09 -26.75 10.15
C ASP A 503 34.93 -26.97 8.63
N SER A 504 34.15 -26.14 7.94
CA SER A 504 33.92 -26.16 6.48
C SER A 504 33.83 -24.73 5.92
N ASP A 505 34.02 -24.57 4.61
CA ASP A 505 33.81 -23.29 3.94
C ASP A 505 32.31 -22.93 3.99
N SER A 506 31.96 -21.67 4.22
CA SER A 506 30.56 -21.25 4.27
C SER A 506 30.25 -20.18 3.24
N LEU A 507 29.06 -20.26 2.65
CA LEU A 507 28.49 -19.26 1.75
C LEU A 507 27.35 -18.54 2.46
N ASN A 508 27.41 -17.21 2.48
CA ASN A 508 26.29 -16.36 2.87
C ASN A 508 25.83 -15.58 1.66
N ILE A 509 24.52 -15.43 1.48
CA ILE A 509 23.92 -14.54 0.49
C ILE A 509 22.81 -13.79 1.21
N TYR A 510 22.91 -12.47 1.26
CA TYR A 510 21.94 -11.62 1.95
C TYR A 510 21.83 -10.29 1.22
N SER A 511 20.78 -9.51 1.47
CA SER A 511 20.68 -8.18 0.87
C SER A 511 21.50 -7.16 1.64
N GLN A 512 22.10 -6.21 0.92
CA GLN A 512 22.85 -5.10 1.53
C GLN A 512 21.97 -4.02 2.17
N ASN A 513 20.66 -4.10 1.94
CA ASN A 513 19.71 -3.16 2.50
C ASN A 513 18.80 -3.92 3.47
N ASP A 514 18.44 -3.31 4.61
CA ASP A 514 17.48 -3.83 5.62
C ASP A 514 16.04 -4.05 5.07
N ILE A 515 15.91 -4.01 3.74
CA ILE A 515 14.74 -3.88 2.89
C ILE A 515 14.33 -5.25 2.32
N ASN A 516 15.27 -6.18 2.07
CA ASN A 516 14.93 -7.51 1.55
C ASN A 516 15.15 -8.54 2.66
N CYS A 517 14.07 -9.11 3.17
CA CYS A 517 14.07 -10.13 4.21
C CYS A 517 14.45 -11.52 3.64
N PHE A 518 15.65 -11.61 3.06
CA PHE A 518 16.19 -12.86 2.57
C PHE A 518 17.61 -13.05 3.10
N TYR A 519 17.77 -14.12 3.87
CA TYR A 519 19.08 -14.60 4.30
C TYR A 519 19.26 -16.05 3.87
N PHE A 520 20.36 -16.32 3.18
CA PHE A 520 20.81 -17.64 2.83
C PHE A 520 22.13 -17.92 3.53
N PHE A 521 22.22 -19.08 4.18
CA PHE A 521 23.44 -19.58 4.78
C PHE A 521 23.69 -21.01 4.34
N GLY A 522 24.95 -21.33 4.06
CA GLY A 522 25.33 -22.67 3.69
C GLY A 522 26.71 -23.09 4.15
N LEU A 523 26.84 -24.31 4.65
CA LEU A 523 28.12 -25.00 4.77
C LEU A 523 28.39 -25.79 3.49
N LEU A 524 29.49 -25.48 2.82
CA LEU A 524 29.84 -26.05 1.52
C LEU A 524 30.54 -27.41 1.66
N ASN A 525 30.37 -28.26 0.64
CA ASN A 525 31.17 -29.46 0.46
C ASN A 525 32.63 -29.11 0.14
N ASP A 526 33.49 -30.11 -0.06
CA ASP A 526 34.81 -29.85 -0.65
C ASP A 526 34.67 -29.24 -2.06
N ALA A 527 35.59 -28.33 -2.42
CA ALA A 527 35.67 -27.74 -3.76
C ALA A 527 35.59 -28.84 -4.85
N PRO A 528 34.80 -28.67 -5.92
CA PRO A 528 34.35 -27.40 -6.50
C PRO A 528 33.00 -26.85 -5.97
N TYR A 529 32.52 -27.32 -4.81
CA TYR A 529 31.29 -26.88 -4.15
C TYR A 529 29.98 -27.19 -4.91
N LEU A 530 30.02 -27.55 -6.19
CA LEU A 530 28.81 -27.87 -6.96
C LEU A 530 28.13 -29.15 -6.47
N GLY A 531 26.80 -29.17 -6.56
CA GLY A 531 26.00 -30.36 -6.29
C GLY A 531 24.79 -30.09 -5.39
N GLU A 532 24.19 -31.19 -4.95
CA GLU A 532 23.03 -31.19 -4.07
C GLU A 532 23.45 -31.02 -2.61
N TYR A 533 22.68 -30.22 -1.89
CA TYR A 533 22.81 -29.90 -0.47
C TYR A 533 21.45 -30.09 0.19
N ASP A 534 21.44 -30.79 1.32
CA ASP A 534 20.25 -30.91 2.16
C ASP A 534 20.02 -29.63 2.97
N TYR A 535 18.85 -29.51 3.58
CA TYR A 535 18.53 -28.42 4.51
C TYR A 535 19.49 -28.42 5.72
N TYR A 536 20.02 -27.25 6.05
CA TYR A 536 20.93 -27.06 7.18
C TYR A 536 20.17 -26.74 8.47
N GLU A 537 20.26 -27.64 9.46
CA GLU A 537 19.68 -27.46 10.78
C GLU A 537 20.69 -26.88 11.78
N TRP A 538 20.44 -25.67 12.28
CA TRP A 538 21.36 -24.97 13.20
C TRP A 538 21.60 -25.69 14.54
N ASN A 539 20.63 -26.49 14.99
CA ASN A 539 20.63 -27.19 16.29
C ASN A 539 20.73 -28.72 16.17
N GLY A 540 20.95 -29.25 14.96
CA GLY A 540 21.01 -30.69 14.70
C GLY A 540 22.24 -31.36 15.32
N GLN A 541 22.04 -32.39 16.15
CA GLN A 541 23.13 -33.24 16.65
C GLN A 541 23.58 -34.25 15.59
N THR A 542 24.24 -33.81 14.51
CA THR A 542 25.03 -34.70 13.65
C THR A 542 26.23 -33.94 13.05
N GLY A 543 27.43 -34.48 13.25
CA GLY A 543 28.67 -33.91 12.71
C GLY A 543 28.77 -33.99 11.19
N ASP A 544 29.61 -33.13 10.63
CA ASP A 544 30.14 -33.13 9.26
C ASP A 544 29.14 -33.05 8.07
N ASN A 545 27.97 -32.41 8.21
CA ASN A 545 27.09 -32.23 7.05
C ASN A 545 27.09 -30.79 6.55
N SER A 546 27.72 -30.59 5.39
CA SER A 546 27.38 -29.54 4.45
C SER A 546 25.88 -29.51 4.19
N GLY A 547 25.33 -28.32 3.96
CA GLY A 547 23.90 -28.10 3.81
C GLY A 547 23.58 -26.62 3.76
N PHE A 548 22.42 -26.26 3.23
CA PHE A 548 21.97 -24.87 3.05
C PHE A 548 20.66 -24.59 3.78
N THR A 549 20.45 -23.36 4.19
CA THR A 549 19.19 -22.87 4.75
C THR A 549 18.88 -21.48 4.20
N ILE A 550 17.60 -21.15 4.18
CA ILE A 550 17.05 -19.83 3.87
C ILE A 550 16.14 -19.42 5.01
N SER A 551 16.15 -18.14 5.38
CA SER A 551 15.40 -17.61 6.52
C SER A 551 14.92 -16.18 6.26
N GLU A 552 14.32 -15.58 7.30
CA GLU A 552 13.74 -14.22 7.39
C GLU A 552 12.30 -14.06 6.87
N CYS A 553 11.99 -14.43 5.61
CA CYS A 553 10.63 -14.32 5.05
C CYS A 553 10.04 -15.64 4.53
N THR A 554 10.49 -16.75 5.09
CA THR A 554 10.00 -18.09 4.75
C THR A 554 9.30 -18.78 5.91
N ASP A 555 9.33 -18.19 7.12
CA ASP A 555 8.78 -18.78 8.36
C ASP A 555 9.21 -20.22 8.65
N ILE A 556 10.32 -20.69 8.03
CA ILE A 556 10.80 -22.06 8.19
C ILE A 556 11.20 -22.27 9.66
N SER A 557 10.56 -23.22 10.34
CA SER A 557 10.87 -23.53 11.73
C SER A 557 12.23 -24.20 11.91
N ASP A 558 12.77 -24.11 13.13
CA ASP A 558 13.99 -24.83 13.55
C ASP A 558 13.77 -26.34 13.81
N THR A 559 12.67 -26.92 13.33
CA THR A 559 12.34 -28.33 13.55
C THR A 559 13.03 -29.27 12.56
N SER A 560 13.12 -30.56 12.90
CA SER A 560 13.82 -31.55 12.07
C SER A 560 12.98 -32.10 10.89
N ASN A 561 11.92 -31.41 10.51
CA ASN A 561 10.97 -31.87 9.48
C ASN A 561 11.15 -31.16 8.13
N ASN A 562 12.18 -30.32 8.00
CA ASN A 562 12.46 -29.57 6.78
C ASN A 562 13.22 -30.45 5.77
N ASN A 563 12.63 -30.64 4.60
CA ASN A 563 13.16 -31.44 3.51
C ASN A 563 13.31 -30.58 2.24
N ILE A 564 14.08 -29.49 2.34
CA ILE A 564 14.40 -28.63 1.21
C ILE A 564 15.72 -29.11 0.60
N LEU A 565 15.68 -29.44 -0.69
CA LEU A 565 16.87 -29.80 -1.45
C LEU A 565 17.35 -28.57 -2.21
N PHE A 566 18.63 -28.23 -2.03
CA PHE A 566 19.29 -27.16 -2.76
C PHE A 566 20.29 -27.74 -3.74
N ASN A 567 20.41 -27.15 -4.92
CA ASN A 567 21.33 -27.56 -5.96
C ASN A 567 22.15 -26.35 -6.41
N LEU A 568 23.41 -26.30 -5.95
CA LEU A 568 24.39 -25.30 -6.37
C LEU A 568 24.91 -25.68 -7.76
N THR A 569 24.38 -25.03 -8.79
CA THR A 569 24.64 -25.34 -10.19
C THR A 569 25.82 -24.56 -10.78
N THR A 570 26.08 -23.36 -10.25
CA THR A 570 27.20 -22.51 -10.65
C THR A 570 27.84 -21.89 -9.42
N PHE A 571 29.16 -21.91 -9.34
CA PHE A 571 29.93 -21.23 -8.30
C PHE A 571 31.19 -20.60 -8.95
N GLY A 572 31.04 -19.36 -9.41
CA GLY A 572 32.07 -18.63 -10.15
C GLY A 572 33.19 -18.07 -9.27
N ASN A 573 34.19 -17.44 -9.90
CA ASN A 573 35.16 -16.57 -9.22
C ASN A 573 34.50 -15.25 -8.79
N PRO A 574 35.17 -14.41 -7.98
CA PRO A 574 34.66 -13.07 -7.68
C PRO A 574 34.43 -12.26 -8.97
N GLY A 575 33.24 -11.67 -9.10
CA GLY A 575 32.70 -11.02 -10.30
C GLY A 575 32.01 -11.96 -11.29
N GLU A 576 31.88 -13.25 -10.98
CA GLU A 576 31.13 -14.26 -11.74
C GLU A 576 29.95 -14.79 -10.88
N TYR A 577 29.00 -15.49 -11.50
CA TYR A 577 27.74 -15.85 -10.85
C TYR A 577 27.80 -17.03 -9.88
N ILE A 578 26.88 -17.01 -8.92
CA ILE A 578 26.44 -18.15 -8.11
C ILE A 578 24.99 -18.43 -8.48
N ASP A 579 24.71 -19.67 -8.86
CA ASP A 579 23.35 -20.13 -9.22
C ASP A 579 22.94 -21.29 -8.31
N ILE A 580 21.82 -21.14 -7.60
CA ILE A 580 21.25 -22.17 -6.74
C ILE A 580 19.79 -22.36 -7.10
N ASN A 581 19.36 -23.59 -7.32
CA ASN A 581 17.93 -23.93 -7.41
C ASN A 581 17.54 -24.72 -6.17
N PHE A 582 16.35 -24.49 -5.63
CA PHE A 582 15.89 -25.23 -4.47
C PHE A 582 14.42 -25.58 -4.55
N SER A 583 14.06 -26.71 -3.96
CA SER A 583 12.67 -27.13 -3.82
C SER A 583 12.52 -28.15 -2.72
N GLY A 584 11.38 -28.15 -2.05
CA GLY A 584 11.03 -29.19 -1.09
C GLY A 584 9.88 -28.78 -0.19
N ASP A 585 9.78 -29.46 0.94
CA ASP A 585 8.73 -29.24 1.94
C ASP A 585 9.35 -28.81 3.27
N TYR A 586 8.66 -27.98 4.03
CA TYR A 586 9.08 -27.53 5.36
C TYR A 586 7.88 -27.34 6.29
N GLU A 587 8.14 -27.16 7.59
CA GLU A 587 7.10 -26.79 8.57
C GLU A 587 7.35 -25.37 9.09
N ASP A 588 6.30 -24.55 9.16
CA ASP A 588 6.36 -23.24 9.78
C ASP A 588 6.50 -23.32 11.33
N TYR A 589 6.67 -22.18 12.00
CA TYR A 589 6.77 -22.13 13.47
C TYR A 589 5.50 -22.60 14.21
N ASP A 590 4.34 -22.65 13.53
CA ASP A 590 3.07 -23.17 14.03
C ASP A 590 2.89 -24.68 13.76
N GLY A 591 3.83 -25.30 13.02
CA GLY A 591 3.80 -26.71 12.62
C GLY A 591 2.90 -27.01 11.42
N ASN A 592 2.54 -26.00 10.62
CA ASN A 592 1.83 -26.18 9.36
C ASN A 592 2.82 -26.58 8.25
N PRO A 593 2.46 -27.55 7.39
CA PRO A 593 3.32 -27.95 6.30
C PRO A 593 3.19 -27.00 5.11
N HIS A 594 4.33 -26.63 4.54
CA HIS A 594 4.46 -25.80 3.34
C HIS A 594 5.37 -26.47 2.32
N SER A 595 5.18 -26.16 1.05
CA SER A 595 6.10 -26.47 -0.03
C SER A 595 6.80 -25.20 -0.50
N ILE A 596 8.05 -25.29 -0.93
CA ILE A 596 8.80 -24.17 -1.47
C ILE A 596 9.54 -24.57 -2.74
N THR A 597 9.62 -23.66 -3.71
CA THR A 597 10.44 -23.83 -4.92
C THR A 597 11.02 -22.48 -5.31
N GLY A 598 12.31 -22.39 -5.61
CA GLY A 598 12.95 -21.13 -5.93
C GLY A 598 14.30 -21.25 -6.61
N SER A 599 14.87 -20.09 -6.93
CA SER A 599 16.18 -19.94 -7.54
C SER A 599 16.88 -18.66 -7.04
N ILE A 600 18.18 -18.77 -6.83
CA ILE A 600 19.09 -17.68 -6.48
C ILE A 600 20.04 -17.51 -7.67
N HIS A 601 20.15 -16.28 -8.18
CA HIS A 601 21.10 -15.87 -9.21
C HIS A 601 21.79 -14.59 -8.72
N VAL A 602 23.03 -14.69 -8.27
CA VAL A 602 23.73 -13.53 -7.67
C VAL A 602 25.18 -13.45 -8.16
N LEU A 603 25.77 -12.26 -8.11
CA LEU A 603 27.20 -12.09 -8.38
C LEU A 603 27.98 -12.48 -7.12
N ARG A 604 29.11 -13.16 -7.32
CA ARG A 604 30.03 -13.43 -6.24
C ARG A 604 30.90 -12.20 -5.97
N ASP A 605 30.82 -11.62 -4.78
CA ASP A 605 31.53 -10.40 -4.43
C ASP A 605 32.99 -10.66 -4.02
N ASN A 606 33.26 -11.79 -3.34
CA ASN A 606 34.57 -12.08 -2.74
C ASN A 606 35.14 -13.49 -2.89
#